data_AF-A0A7V6P2Q4-F1
#
_entry.id   AF-A0A7V6P2Q4-F1
#
_cell.length_a   1.000
_cell.length_b   1.000
_cell.length_c   1.000
_cell.angle_alpha   90.00
_cell.angle_beta   90.00
_cell.angle_gamma   90.00
#
_symmetry.space_group_name_H-M   'P 1'
#
loop_
_entity.id
_entity.type
_entity.pdbx_description
1 polymer ?
#
loop_
_entity_poly.entity_id
_entity_poly.type
_entity_poly.pdbx_seq_one_letter_code
_entity_poly.pdbx_strand_id
1 'polypeptide(L)' 'MKLLEDNKFIDIEIEEFNDAFIYFPSETEFAKYLPAMPGNPDYTLPENKEELDRQIQENKINGRLGIKEWRYIWKARKP' A
#
# COMPACT_ATOMS: atom_id res chain seq x y z
N MET A 1 -7.42 12.26 -13.89
CA MET A 1 -7.12 12.89 -15.20
C MET A 1 -7.55 14.34 -15.23
N LYS A 2 -8.85 14.62 -15.08
CA LYS A 2 -9.44 15.97 -15.01
C LYS A 2 -8.69 16.96 -14.11
N LEU A 3 -8.22 16.53 -12.94
CA LEU A 3 -7.46 17.39 -12.02
C LEU A 3 -6.18 17.98 -12.65
N LEU A 4 -5.41 17.22 -13.42
CA LEU A 4 -4.14 17.70 -13.99
C LEU A 4 -4.39 18.66 -15.16
N GLU A 5 -5.38 18.33 -15.99
CA GLU A 5 -5.84 19.16 -17.11
C GLU A 5 -6.45 20.48 -16.61
N ASP A 6 -7.31 20.43 -15.59
CA ASP A 6 -7.93 21.61 -14.96
C ASP A 6 -6.88 22.56 -14.36
N ASN A 7 -5.75 22.01 -13.93
CA ASN A 7 -4.61 22.78 -13.41
C ASN A 7 -3.59 23.19 -14.49
N LYS A 8 -3.95 23.03 -15.77
CA LYS A 8 -3.16 23.45 -16.94
C LYS A 8 -1.78 22.80 -17.04
N PHE A 9 -1.60 21.60 -16.48
CA PHE A 9 -0.39 20.84 -16.72
C PHE A 9 -0.36 20.33 -18.17
N ILE A 10 0.83 20.30 -18.78
CA ILE A 10 1.11 19.79 -20.13
C ILE A 10 2.02 18.57 -20.03
N ASP A 11 2.20 17.84 -21.14
CA ASP A 11 3.03 16.63 -21.21
C ASP A 11 2.67 15.60 -20.13
N ILE A 12 1.37 15.35 -19.92
CA ILE A 12 0.89 14.42 -18.89
C ILE A 12 1.10 12.98 -19.35
N GLU A 13 1.92 12.25 -18.61
CA GLU A 13 2.17 10.82 -18.73
C GLU A 13 1.67 10.14 -17.46
N ILE A 14 0.95 9.03 -17.58
CA ILE A 14 0.49 8.22 -16.44
C ILE A 14 0.79 6.77 -16.74
N GLU A 15 1.45 6.11 -15.80
CA GLU A 15 1.79 4.70 -15.85
C GLU A 15 1.17 3.98 -14.65
N GLU A 16 0.54 2.84 -14.94
CA GLU A 16 0.11 1.90 -13.91
C GLU A 16 1.30 1.05 -13.48
N PHE A 17 1.69 1.19 -12.23
CA PHE A 17 2.73 0.39 -11.61
C PHE A 17 2.09 -0.54 -10.58
N ASN A 18 1.73 -1.73 -11.06
CA ASN A 18 1.02 -2.72 -10.25
C ASN A 18 1.98 -3.70 -9.56
N ASP A 19 3.29 -3.64 -9.77
CA ASP A 19 4.25 -4.59 -9.21
C ASP A 19 5.09 -4.01 -8.06
N ALA A 20 4.55 -3.01 -7.35
CA ALA A 20 5.16 -2.51 -6.14
C ALA A 20 4.91 -3.48 -4.98
N PHE A 21 5.98 -3.82 -4.26
CA PHE A 21 5.90 -4.61 -3.03
C PHE A 21 6.52 -3.84 -1.87
N ILE A 22 5.85 -3.87 -0.73
CA ILE A 22 6.41 -3.46 0.55
C ILE A 22 6.66 -4.73 1.35
N TYR A 23 7.91 -4.97 1.73
CA TYR A 23 8.28 -6.10 2.58
C TYR A 23 8.51 -5.63 4.00
N PHE A 24 8.07 -6.43 4.96
CA PHE A 24 8.19 -6.14 6.38
C PHE A 24 9.28 -7.01 7.01
N PRO A 25 10.09 -6.45 7.92
CA PRO A 25 11.14 -7.21 8.58
C PRO A 25 10.60 -8.17 9.65
N SER A 26 9.38 -7.96 10.15
CA SER A 26 8.74 -8.78 11.17
C SER A 26 7.21 -8.65 11.13
N GLU A 27 6.53 -9.61 11.76
CA GLU A 27 5.08 -9.59 12.00
C GLU A 27 4.66 -8.37 12.84
N THR A 28 5.51 -7.93 13.77
CA THR A 28 5.25 -6.73 14.59
C THR A 28 5.21 -5.45 13.76
N GLU A 29 6.15 -5.27 12.82
CA GLU A 29 6.15 -4.08 11.96
C GLU A 29 4.98 -4.11 10.97
N PHE A 30 4.58 -5.30 10.52
CA PHE A 30 3.37 -5.47 9.73
C PHE A 30 2.10 -5.12 10.51
N ALA A 31 1.98 -5.59 11.76
CA ALA A 31 0.85 -5.28 12.65
C ALA A 31 0.73 -3.77 12.93
N LYS A 32 1.84 -3.03 13.00
CA LYS A 32 1.85 -1.57 13.12
C LYS A 32 1.46 -0.86 11.82
N TYR A 33 1.73 -1.48 10.68
CA TYR A 33 1.43 -0.90 9.36
C TYR A 33 -0.06 -0.97 9.04
N LEU A 34 -0.70 -2.11 9.29
CA LEU A 34 -2.10 -2.34 8.90
C LEU A 34 -3.08 -1.26 9.42
N PRO A 35 -3.00 -0.75 10.66
CA PRO A 35 -3.90 0.30 11.17
C PRO A 35 -3.72 1.66 10.49
N ALA A 36 -2.63 1.88 9.75
CA ALA A 36 -2.45 3.09 8.94
C ALA A 36 -3.46 3.14 7.78
N MET A 37 -4.04 2.00 7.39
CA MET A 37 -5.15 1.92 6.44
C MET A 37 -6.48 2.11 7.19
N PRO A 38 -7.30 3.12 6.82
CA PRO A 38 -8.58 3.36 7.47
C PRO A 38 -9.48 2.11 7.48
N GLY A 39 -10.10 1.84 8.64
CA GLY A 39 -11.01 0.70 8.82
C GLY A 39 -10.37 -0.54 9.44
N ASN A 40 -9.03 -0.58 9.55
CA ASN A 40 -8.34 -1.66 10.23
C ASN A 40 -8.29 -1.44 11.76
N PRO A 41 -8.49 -2.48 12.58
CA PRO A 41 -8.30 -2.41 14.03
C PRO A 41 -6.81 -2.33 14.39
N ASP A 42 -6.52 -2.00 15.65
CA ASP A 42 -5.15 -2.03 16.17
C ASP A 42 -4.68 -3.48 16.39
N TYR A 43 -3.96 -4.01 15.40
CA TYR A 43 -3.42 -5.37 15.43
C TYR A 43 -2.28 -5.59 16.43
N THR A 44 -1.81 -4.55 17.12
CA THR A 44 -0.84 -4.71 18.20
C THR A 44 -1.48 -5.21 19.50
N LEU A 45 -2.82 -5.17 19.58
CA LEU A 45 -3.58 -5.61 20.73
C LEU A 45 -3.82 -7.14 20.71
N PRO A 46 -3.67 -7.85 21.85
CA PRO A 46 -3.82 -9.31 21.91
C PRO A 46 -5.17 -9.84 21.42
N GLU A 47 -6.26 -9.09 21.62
CA GLU A 47 -7.61 -9.44 21.17
C GLU A 47 -7.75 -9.55 19.66
N ASN A 48 -6.86 -8.91 18.89
CA ASN A 48 -6.87 -8.95 17.42
C ASN A 48 -5.91 -9.99 16.84
N LYS A 49 -5.33 -10.86 17.68
CA LYS A 49 -4.30 -11.82 17.27
C LYS A 49 -4.75 -12.78 16.18
N GLU A 50 -5.95 -13.34 16.29
CA GLU A 50 -6.45 -14.31 15.29
C GLU A 50 -6.58 -13.67 13.90
N GLU A 51 -7.06 -12.43 13.85
CA GLU A 51 -7.18 -11.68 12.60
C GLU A 51 -5.80 -11.26 12.07
N LEU A 52 -4.87 -10.85 12.94
CA LEU A 52 -3.48 -10.58 12.53
C LEU A 52 -2.81 -11.83 11.93
N ASP A 53 -2.98 -12.99 12.56
CA ASP A 53 -2.43 -14.26 12.06
C ASP A 53 -2.97 -14.57 10.66
N ARG A 54 -4.27 -14.32 10.42
CA ARG A 54 -4.88 -14.45 9.08
C ARG A 54 -4.24 -13.49 8.08
N GLN A 55 -4.10 -12.21 8.42
CA GLN A 55 -3.46 -11.20 7.56
C GLN A 55 -2.01 -11.58 7.22
N ILE A 56 -1.25 -12.13 8.17
CA ILE A 56 0.13 -12.59 7.95
C ILE A 56 0.17 -13.75 6.96
N GLN A 57 -0.74 -14.73 7.06
CA GLN A 57 -0.75 -15.85 6.10
C GLN A 57 -1.17 -15.39 4.70
N GLU A 58 -2.16 -14.50 4.60
CA GLU A 58 -2.65 -13.96 3.33
C GLU A 58 -1.59 -13.09 2.61
N ASN A 59 -0.71 -12.44 3.38
CA ASN A 59 0.32 -11.53 2.85
C ASN A 59 1.74 -12.12 2.83
N LYS A 60 1.86 -13.45 2.74
CA LYS A 60 3.15 -14.12 2.47
C LYS A 60 3.42 -14.21 0.98
N ILE A 61 4.42 -13.48 0.53
CA ILE A 61 4.89 -13.45 -0.86
C ILE A 61 6.27 -14.09 -0.91
N ASN A 62 6.38 -15.26 -1.55
CA ASN A 62 7.62 -16.04 -1.63
C ASN A 62 8.27 -16.30 -0.24
N GLY A 63 7.44 -16.59 0.77
CA GLY A 63 7.89 -16.85 2.14
C GLY A 63 8.27 -15.61 2.95
N ARG A 64 8.13 -14.41 2.39
CA ARG A 64 8.37 -13.13 3.07
C ARG A 64 7.05 -12.41 3.30
N LEU A 65 6.93 -11.72 4.43
CA LEU A 65 5.75 -10.90 4.72
C LEU A 65 5.81 -9.63 3.87
N GLY A 66 4.79 -9.40 3.05
CA GLY A 66 4.74 -8.23 2.19
C GLY A 66 3.38 -7.99 1.56
N ILE A 67 3.13 -6.74 1.21
CA ILE A 67 1.89 -6.29 0.56
C ILE A 67 2.21 -5.88 -0.88
N LYS A 68 1.33 -6.26 -1.81
CA LYS A 68 1.34 -5.76 -3.18
C LYS A 68 0.53 -4.47 -3.23
N GLU A 69 1.15 -3.39 -3.69
CA GLU A 69 0.50 -2.09 -3.84
C GLU A 69 0.23 -1.75 -5.29
N TRP A 70 -0.89 -1.06 -5.50
CA TRP A 70 -1.28 -0.52 -6.79
C TRP A 70 -0.91 0.95 -6.78
N ARG A 71 -0.05 1.36 -7.71
CA ARG A 71 0.42 2.74 -7.77
C ARG A 71 0.20 3.29 -9.17
N TYR A 72 -0.30 4.53 -9.21
CA TYR A 72 -0.25 5.34 -10.42
C TYR A 72 0.93 6.28 -10.31
N ILE A 73 1.92 6.13 -11.18
CA ILE A 73 3.02 7.07 -11.32
C ILE A 73 2.65 8.01 -12.45
N TRP A 74 2.64 9.31 -12.17
CA TRP A 74 2.31 10.31 -13.17
C TRP A 74 3.39 11.38 -13.22
N LYS A 75 3.67 11.83 -14.43
CA LYS A 75 4.58 12.92 -14.75
C LYS A 75 3.81 13.96 -15.53
N ALA A 76 4.04 15.23 -15.21
CA ALA A 76 3.47 16.34 -15.95
C ALA A 76 4.38 17.56 -15.79
N ARG A 77 4.27 18.50 -16.72
CA ARG A 77 5.00 19.78 -16.70
C ARG A 77 4.04 20.92 -16.49
N LYS A 78 4.43 21.88 -15.66
CA LYS A 78 3.76 23.18 -15.63
C LYS A 78 4.26 24.00 -16.83
N PRO A 79 3.37 24.66 -17.59
CA PRO A 79 3.75 25.47 -18.75
C PRO A 79 4.78 26.55 -18.40
#